data_AF-A0A152A9I5-F1
#
_entry.id   AF-A0A152A9I5-F1
#
_cell.length_a   1.000
_cell.length_b   1.000
_cell.length_c   1.000
_cell.angle_alpha   90.00
_cell.angle_beta   90.00
_cell.angle_gamma   90.00
#
_symmetry.space_group_name_H-M   'P 1'
#
loop_
_entity.id
_entity.type
_entity.pdbx_description
1 polymer ?
#
loop_
_entity_poly.entity_id
_entity_poly.type
_entity_poly.pdbx_seq_one_letter_code
_entity_poly.pdbx_strand_id
1 'polypeptide(L)'
;MISTQKELDDNNVPLNFRDFCSHLLIDLNNCRVKNYYLPWRCSEERHAYEQCQYDEYIIRMGQKEQLVADQKRQEQEKNNKNKEEINTDEPYDSRKLS
;
A
#
# COMPACT_ATOMS: atom_id res chain seq x y z
N MET A 1 -7.60 12.74 -0.51
CA MET A 1 -8.77 12.28 0.28
C MET A 1 -9.86 13.34 0.11
N ILE A 2 -11.03 12.95 -0.38
CA ILE A 2 -12.10 13.89 -0.77
C ILE A 2 -12.99 14.25 0.44
N SER A 3 -13.31 13.28 1.30
CA SER A 3 -14.03 13.51 2.56
C SER A 3 -13.13 14.03 3.67
N THR A 4 -13.71 14.83 4.56
CA THR A 4 -13.01 15.30 5.77
C THR A 4 -13.03 14.25 6.89
N GLN A 5 -12.09 14.29 7.83
CA GLN A 5 -12.07 13.35 8.96
C GLN A 5 -13.34 13.45 9.80
N LYS A 6 -13.79 14.68 10.06
CA LYS A 6 -15.02 14.96 10.81
C LYS A 6 -16.25 14.33 10.13
N GLU A 7 -16.34 14.43 8.81
CA GLU A 7 -17.46 13.84 8.05
C GLU A 7 -17.49 12.31 8.15
N LEU A 8 -16.33 11.64 8.20
CA LEU A 8 -16.25 10.19 8.41
C LEU A 8 -16.63 9.77 9.83
N ASP A 9 -16.30 10.59 10.82
CA ASP A 9 -16.73 10.40 12.20
C ASP A 9 -18.24 10.59 12.36
N ASP A 10 -18.79 11.66 11.78
CA ASP A 10 -20.23 11.96 11.81
C ASP A 10 -21.06 10.84 11.16
N ASN A 11 -20.51 10.18 10.12
CA ASN A 11 -21.14 9.03 9.45
C ASN A 11 -20.77 7.66 10.06
N ASN A 12 -20.08 7.62 11.20
CA ASN A 12 -19.66 6.40 11.90
C ASN A 12 -18.92 5.39 11.01
N VAL A 13 -18.07 5.88 10.09
CA VAL A 13 -17.29 5.00 9.21
C VAL A 13 -16.18 4.30 10.02
N PRO A 14 -16.10 2.95 10.00
CA PRO A 14 -15.07 2.23 10.73
C PRO A 14 -13.68 2.55 10.19
N LEU A 15 -12.65 2.52 11.05
CA LEU A 15 -11.26 2.81 10.68
C LEU A 15 -10.77 2.03 9.46
N ASN A 16 -11.19 0.77 9.33
CA ASN A 16 -10.79 -0.12 8.24
C ASN A 16 -11.29 0.33 6.86
N PHE A 17 -12.27 1.23 6.79
CA PHE A 17 -12.86 1.74 5.55
C PHE A 17 -12.58 3.22 5.33
N ARG A 18 -11.65 3.81 6.09
CA ARG A 18 -11.24 5.22 5.97
C ARG A 18 -10.13 5.41 4.93
N ASP A 19 -10.36 4.87 3.75
CA ASP A 19 -9.47 4.88 2.60
C ASP A 19 -9.70 6.12 1.71
N PHE A 20 -9.04 6.20 0.55
CA PHE A 20 -9.34 7.27 -0.42
C PHE A 20 -10.77 7.18 -0.97
N CYS A 21 -11.34 5.96 -1.01
CA CYS A 21 -12.68 5.67 -1.53
C CYS A 21 -13.83 5.88 -0.52
N SER A 22 -13.58 6.33 0.72
CA SER A 22 -14.61 6.42 1.76
C SER A 22 -15.79 7.34 1.45
N HIS A 23 -15.57 8.35 0.61
CA HIS A 23 -16.62 9.30 0.21
C HIS A 23 -17.80 8.57 -0.49
N LEU A 24 -17.51 7.59 -1.34
CA LEU A 24 -18.52 6.76 -2.01
C LEU A 24 -19.24 5.80 -1.04
N LEU A 25 -18.57 5.39 0.03
CA LEU A 25 -19.15 4.49 1.03
C LEU A 25 -20.26 5.19 1.84
N ILE A 26 -20.11 6.48 2.11
CA ILE A 26 -21.14 7.30 2.78
C ILE A 26 -22.42 7.28 1.93
N ASP A 27 -22.31 7.56 0.63
CA ASP A 27 -23.44 7.56 -0.31
C ASP A 27 -24.10 6.18 -0.42
N LEU A 28 -23.29 5.12 -0.51
CA LEU A 28 -23.78 3.74 -0.53
C LEU A 28 -24.55 3.37 0.75
N ASN A 29 -24.04 3.75 1.92
CA ASN A 29 -24.71 3.48 3.19
C ASN A 29 -26.01 4.28 3.31
N ASN A 30 -26.03 5.54 2.85
CA ASN A 30 -27.24 6.34 2.76
C ASN A 30 -28.30 5.70 1.85
N CYS A 31 -27.90 5.18 0.68
CA CYS A 31 -28.82 4.45 -0.21
C CYS A 31 -29.36 3.18 0.45
N ARG A 32 -28.49 2.40 1.11
CA ARG A 32 -28.87 1.15 1.79
C ARG A 32 -29.89 1.38 2.90
N VAL A 33 -29.67 2.38 3.74
CA VAL A 33 -30.61 2.71 4.84
C VAL A 33 -31.95 3.17 4.28
N LYS A 34 -31.97 4.04 3.26
CA LYS A 34 -33.21 4.51 2.62
C LYS A 34 -34.03 3.39 1.98
N ASN A 35 -33.36 2.40 1.39
CA ASN A 35 -34.00 1.31 0.67
C ASN A 35 -34.07 0.00 1.47
N TYR A 36 -33.89 0.02 2.80
CA TYR A 36 -33.93 -1.19 3.64
C TYR A 36 -33.02 -2.33 3.15
N TYR A 37 -31.83 -1.99 2.63
CA TYR A 37 -30.81 -2.93 2.15
C TYR A 37 -31.26 -3.86 1.02
N LEU A 38 -32.21 -3.42 0.19
CA LEU A 38 -32.63 -4.20 -0.98
C LEU A 38 -31.47 -4.35 -1.99
N PRO A 39 -31.14 -5.58 -2.42
CA PRO A 39 -29.91 -5.84 -3.17
C PRO A 39 -29.88 -5.24 -4.59
N TRP A 40 -31.03 -4.94 -5.19
CA TRP A 40 -31.12 -4.40 -6.56
C TRP A 40 -31.20 -2.88 -6.65
N ARG A 41 -31.45 -2.16 -5.55
CA ARG A 41 -31.70 -0.70 -5.59
C ARG A 41 -30.44 0.16 -5.59
N CYS A 42 -29.39 -0.27 -4.88
CA CYS A 42 -28.15 0.50 -4.70
C CYS A 42 -26.98 -0.12 -5.49
N SER A 43 -27.24 -0.63 -6.69
CA SER A 43 -26.25 -1.37 -7.49
C SER A 43 -25.20 -0.42 -8.09
N GLU A 44 -25.61 0.76 -8.53
CA GLU A 44 -24.72 1.74 -9.17
C GLU A 44 -23.70 2.30 -8.16
N GLU A 45 -24.18 2.72 -6.99
CA GLU A 45 -23.33 3.25 -5.91
C GLU A 45 -22.38 2.16 -5.37
N ARG A 46 -22.87 0.92 -5.32
CA ARG A 46 -22.05 -0.23 -4.96
C ARG A 46 -20.94 -0.44 -5.99
N HIS A 47 -21.28 -0.44 -7.27
CA HIS A 47 -20.31 -0.67 -8.33
C HIS A 47 -19.27 0.44 -8.38
N ALA A 48 -19.67 1.70 -8.22
CA ALA A 48 -18.75 2.84 -8.13
C ALA A 48 -17.75 2.70 -6.97
N TYR A 49 -18.22 2.28 -5.79
CA TYR A 49 -17.35 2.01 -4.64
C TYR A 49 -16.37 0.86 -4.91
N GLU A 50 -16.85 -0.25 -5.48
CA GLU A 50 -16.03 -1.42 -5.81
C GLU A 50 -14.97 -1.10 -6.88
N GLN A 51 -15.33 -0.30 -7.89
CA GLN A 51 -14.40 0.16 -8.92
C GLN A 51 -13.27 1.01 -8.30
N CYS A 52 -13.61 1.98 -7.45
CA CYS A 52 -12.61 2.81 -6.76
C CYS A 52 -11.63 1.94 -5.94
N GLN A 53 -12.14 0.97 -5.20
CA GLN A 53 -11.31 0.04 -4.41
C GLN A 53 -10.39 -0.81 -5.29
N TYR A 54 -10.88 -1.23 -6.46
CA TYR A 54 -10.07 -1.95 -7.43
C TYR A 54 -8.94 -1.09 -7.98
N ASP A 55 -9.22 0.16 -8.37
CA ASP A 55 -8.21 1.07 -8.89
C ASP A 55 -7.13 1.37 -7.84
N GLU A 56 -7.53 1.58 -6.59
CA GLU A 56 -6.59 1.76 -5.47
C GLU A 56 -5.72 0.51 -5.24
N TYR A 57 -6.29 -0.68 -5.34
CA TYR A 57 -5.54 -1.93 -5.25
C TYR A 57 -4.47 -2.03 -6.34
N ILE A 58 -4.79 -1.72 -7.59
CA ILE A 58 -3.83 -1.75 -8.70
C ILE A 58 -2.67 -0.77 -8.45
N ILE A 59 -2.97 0.45 -7.98
CA ILE A 59 -1.94 1.44 -7.63
C ILE A 59 -1.02 0.89 -6.52
N ARG A 60 -1.58 0.32 -5.46
CA ARG A 60 -0.82 -0.27 -4.35
C ARG A 60 0.04 -1.44 -4.79
N MET A 61 -0.44 -2.25 -5.73
CA MET A 61 0.35 -3.36 -6.30
C MET A 61 1.54 -2.85 -7.11
N GLY A 62 1.37 -1.78 -7.90
CA GLY A 62 2.48 -1.13 -8.59
C GLY A 62 3.52 -0.55 -7.62
N GLN A 63 3.08 0.08 -6.53
CA GLN A 63 3.99 0.58 -5.48
C GLN A 63 4.77 -0.56 -4.81
N LYS A 64 4.10 -1.69 -4.53
CA LYS A 64 4.75 -2.88 -3.96
C LYS A 64 5.84 -3.42 -4.88
N GLU A 65 5.58 -3.49 -6.19
CA GLU A 65 6.57 -3.97 -7.16
C GLU A 65 7.82 -3.07 -7.19
N GLN A 66 7.62 -1.76 -7.16
CA GLN A 66 8.71 -0.78 -7.07
C GLN A 66 9.53 -0.97 -5.80
N LEU A 67 8.89 -1.07 -4.63
CA LEU A 67 9.57 -1.29 -3.35
C LEU A 67 10.38 -2.59 -3.35
N VAL A 68 9.85 -3.67 -3.93
CA VAL A 68 10.56 -4.95 -4.04
C VAL A 68 11.77 -4.82 -4.97
N ALA A 69 11.65 -4.11 -6.09
CA ALA A 69 12.78 -3.88 -6.99
C ALA A 69 13.88 -3.04 -6.31
N ASP A 70 13.50 -2.03 -5.53
CA ASP A 70 14.42 -1.16 -4.80
C ASP A 70 15.16 -1.93 -3.70
N GLN A 71 14.45 -2.77 -2.95
CA GLN A 71 15.03 -3.65 -1.94
C GLN A 71 16.09 -4.59 -2.55
N LYS A 72 15.80 -5.19 -3.71
CA LYS A 72 16.76 -6.06 -4.41
C LYS A 72 18.02 -5.30 -4.86
N ARG A 73 17.88 -4.06 -5.34
CA ARG A 73 19.04 -3.22 -5.71
C ARG A 73 19.89 -2.89 -4.49
N GLN A 74 19.27 -2.48 -3.38
CA GLN A 74 19.98 -2.22 -2.13
C GLN A 74 20.69 -3.47 -1.60
N GLU A 75 20.08 -4.64 -1.72
CA GLU A 75 20.70 -5.91 -1.31
C GLU A 75 21.91 -6.26 -2.19
N GLN A 76 21.81 -6.06 -3.50
CA GLN A 76 22.94 -6.21 -4.42
C GLN A 76 24.10 -5.25 -4.09
N GLU A 77 23.80 -3.99 -3.82
CA GLU A 77 24.79 -2.99 -3.42
C GLU A 77 25.49 -3.38 -2.11
N LYS A 78 24.74 -3.86 -1.10
CA LYS A 78 25.31 -4.37 0.15
C LYS A 78 26.19 -5.59 -0.09
N ASN A 79 25.73 -6.54 -0.90
CA ASN A 79 26.50 -7.75 -1.23
C ASN A 79 27.78 -7.41 -2.00
N ASN A 80 27.76 -6.41 -2.88
CA ASN A 80 28.94 -5.95 -3.60
C ASN A 80 29.94 -5.25 -2.66
N LYS A 81 29.48 -4.36 -1.77
CA LYS A 81 30.32 -3.73 -0.74
C LYS A 81 30.95 -4.75 0.21
N ASN A 82 30.17 -5.71 0.70
CA ASN A 82 30.67 -6.78 1.56
C ASN A 82 31.77 -7.60 0.85
N LYS A 83 31.64 -7.85 -0.46
CA LYS A 83 32.70 -8.51 -1.24
C LYS A 83 33.94 -7.65 -1.38
N GLU A 84 33.80 -6.35 -1.60
CA GLU A 84 34.94 -5.42 -1.66
C GLU A 84 35.68 -5.39 -0.32
N GLU A 85 34.96 -5.34 0.81
CA GLU A 85 35.53 -5.39 2.17
C GLU A 85 36.25 -6.72 2.45
N ILE A 86 35.65 -7.87 2.08
CA ILE A 86 36.31 -9.19 2.21
C ILE A 86 37.61 -9.28 1.38
N ASN A 87 37.68 -8.60 0.24
CA ASN A 87 38.88 -8.58 -0.60
C ASN A 87 39.97 -7.60 -0.11
N THR A 88 39.64 -6.65 0.77
CA THR A 88 40.61 -5.69 1.34
C THR A 88 41.30 -6.19 2.61
N ASP A 89 40.82 -7.28 3.21
CA ASP A 89 41.32 -7.82 4.48
C ASP A 89 42.48 -8.83 4.35
N GLU A 90 43.15 -8.95 3.19
CA GLU A 90 44.43 -9.69 3.13
C GLU A 90 45.48 -8.96 2.28
N PRO A 91 46.56 -8.50 2.95
CA PRO A 91 47.76 -9.31 2.93
C PRO A 91 48.26 -9.58 4.36
N TYR A 92 48.13 -10.82 4.82
CA TYR A 92 49.09 -11.35 5.78
C TYR A 92 50.47 -11.38 5.11
N ASP A 93 51.30 -10.38 5.42
CA ASP A 93 52.68 -10.31 4.96
C ASP A 93 53.51 -11.39 5.67
N SER A 94 53.67 -12.53 4.99
CA SER A 94 54.45 -13.69 5.42
C SER A 94 55.97 -13.45 5.48
N ARG A 95 56.46 -12.20 5.33
CA ARG A 95 57.88 -11.84 5.33
C ARG A 95 58.47 -11.39 6.68
N LYS A 96 57.75 -11.55 7.81
CA LYS A 96 58.27 -11.23 9.16
C LYS A 96 58.62 -12.45 10.03
N LEU A 97 59.20 -13.49 9.43
CA LEU A 97 59.90 -14.57 10.15
C LEU A 97 61.31 -14.72 9.55
N SER A 98 62.18 -13.81 9.95
CA SER A 98 63.64 -13.88 9.78
C SER A 98 64.28 -13.49 11.10
#